data_AF-A0A1J4KK89-F1
#
_entry.id   AF-A0A1J4KK89-F1
#
_cell.length_a   1.000
_cell.length_b   1.000
_cell.length_c   1.000
_cell.angle_alpha   90.00
_cell.angle_beta   90.00
_cell.angle_gamma   90.00
#
_symmetry.space_group_name_H-M   'P 1'
#
loop_
_entity.id
_entity.type
_entity.pdbx_description
1 polymer ?
#
loop_
_entity_poly.entity_id
_entity_poly.type
_entity_poly.pdbx_seq_one_letter_code
_entity_poly.pdbx_strand_id
1 'polypeptide(L)'
;MNNPFQALDPTSPENNEGEKDNGDQKTQQPSQIANTFLQQIQNSPISSLSELAEKIEVSLAIEPDNKLNFLKNFDKYSVTVLEYEEDMKKRLSCFEDKEDLLFLKRINDIIAAFDTFDLRPLLDQIIESLNQPEPTGHGGLFLLGIIVARRPDLITPKLLSFSHTNMTKVAPIICWIIGHATSSLTIQHLDPLLSHQLLEIFLPELLNREKSSNAVSVCAAHLIATAFAQQNVMRASAAHYVRILNLTKITKSTRDKRVSSIFKRLIDKLTVVDMKDLAHQMFDIFPDAPKFACELFIQEATKKNGGNASFVDGWIEAHSNHKKASMKYLTEVLGSLPEYVVNKFPMEDLIKGGDLAKLAAMKVQLTNSSFKFIFILVIVAILYTTWNKRMSPT
;
A
#
# COMPACT_ATOMS: atom_id res chain seq x y z
N MET A 1 7.96 -28.82 -5.52
CA MET A 1 8.92 -29.07 -4.42
C MET A 1 10.22 -29.50 -5.06
N ASN A 2 11.27 -28.67 -4.96
CA ASN A 2 12.67 -29.06 -5.10
C ASN A 2 13.51 -27.87 -4.61
N ASN A 3 13.98 -28.00 -3.38
CA ASN A 3 15.09 -27.26 -2.79
C ASN A 3 16.39 -27.88 -3.32
N PRO A 4 17.44 -27.08 -3.55
CA PRO A 4 18.77 -27.61 -3.26
C PRO A 4 19.60 -26.54 -2.54
N PHE A 5 19.96 -26.79 -1.27
CA PHE A 5 21.25 -26.39 -0.68
C PHE A 5 21.35 -26.97 0.74
N GLN A 6 22.01 -28.12 0.82
CA GLN A 6 22.65 -28.79 1.98
C GLN A 6 23.67 -29.74 1.32
N ALA A 7 24.88 -30.03 1.80
CA ALA A 7 25.68 -29.62 2.95
C ALA A 7 27.15 -29.99 2.61
N LEU A 8 28.09 -29.48 3.41
CA LEU A 8 29.54 -29.70 3.32
C LEU A 8 30.02 -31.06 3.86
N ASP A 9 31.31 -31.34 3.57
CA ASP A 9 32.35 -32.10 4.33
C ASP A 9 32.70 -33.56 3.94
N PRO A 10 33.91 -34.09 4.30
CA PRO A 10 35.29 -33.63 4.00
C PRO A 10 36.25 -34.81 3.66
N THR A 11 37.49 -34.57 3.19
CA THR A 11 38.77 -35.27 3.56
C THR A 11 39.93 -34.97 2.57
N SER A 12 41.05 -34.49 3.12
CA SER A 12 42.39 -34.20 2.56
C SER A 12 43.27 -35.48 2.41
N PRO A 13 44.63 -35.48 2.16
CA PRO A 13 45.61 -34.38 2.01
C PRO A 13 46.73 -34.55 0.95
N GLU A 14 47.64 -33.56 0.91
CA GLU A 14 49.07 -33.52 0.48
C GLU A 14 49.35 -32.40 -0.54
N ASN A 15 50.44 -31.63 -0.50
CA ASN A 15 51.36 -31.13 0.53
C ASN A 15 52.22 -30.05 -0.18
N ASN A 16 52.83 -29.17 0.62
CA ASN A 16 53.96 -28.25 0.33
C ASN A 16 53.58 -26.76 0.20
N GLU A 17 53.66 -25.98 1.27
CA GLU A 17 54.85 -25.44 1.98
C GLU A 17 55.18 -24.02 1.49
N GLY A 18 55.07 -23.05 2.41
CA GLY A 18 55.37 -21.64 2.12
C GLY A 18 54.86 -20.64 3.16
N GLU A 19 55.31 -20.84 4.41
CA GLU A 19 55.57 -19.84 5.46
C GLU A 19 54.52 -18.78 5.91
N LYS A 20 54.11 -18.99 7.18
CA LYS A 20 54.17 -18.08 8.35
C LYS A 20 53.49 -16.71 8.26
N ASP A 21 52.38 -16.52 8.98
CA ASP A 21 52.29 -16.21 10.42
C ASP A 21 52.29 -14.70 10.69
N ASN A 22 51.10 -14.11 10.80
CA ASN A 22 50.57 -13.68 12.10
C ASN A 22 49.19 -13.03 11.92
N GLY A 23 48.29 -13.40 12.83
CA GLY A 23 47.07 -12.64 13.03
C GLY A 23 47.43 -11.24 13.51
N ASP A 24 46.83 -10.24 12.87
CA ASP A 24 46.49 -9.01 13.55
C ASP A 24 45.03 -8.72 13.22
N GLN A 25 44.21 -8.76 14.27
CA GLN A 25 42.95 -8.07 14.31
C GLN A 25 43.20 -6.66 13.77
N LYS A 26 42.70 -6.37 12.56
CA LYS A 26 42.56 -4.99 12.12
C LYS A 26 41.64 -4.31 13.13
N THR A 27 42.26 -3.70 14.14
CA THR A 27 41.68 -2.63 14.91
C THR A 27 41.26 -1.61 13.87
N GLN A 28 39.98 -1.63 13.51
CA GLN A 28 39.42 -0.77 12.48
C GLN A 28 39.68 0.65 12.93
N GLN A 29 40.64 1.32 12.29
CA GLN A 29 40.80 2.76 12.45
C GLN A 29 39.44 3.39 12.12
N PRO A 30 38.87 4.23 13.01
CA PRO A 30 37.59 4.85 12.73
C PRO A 30 37.71 5.72 11.48
N SER A 31 36.69 5.71 10.61
CA SER A 31 36.69 6.57 9.43
C SER A 31 36.86 8.05 9.84
N GLN A 32 37.36 8.89 8.93
CA GLN A 32 37.46 10.33 9.15
C GLN A 32 36.11 10.93 9.58
N ILE A 33 34.99 10.45 9.02
CA ILE A 33 33.63 10.87 9.39
C ILE A 33 33.33 10.53 10.85
N ALA A 34 33.59 9.29 11.27
CA ALA A 34 33.36 8.86 12.65
C ALA A 34 34.24 9.60 13.67
N ASN A 35 35.46 10.00 13.29
CA ASN A 35 36.36 10.80 14.12
C ASN A 35 35.91 12.26 14.23
N THR A 36 35.52 12.88 13.10
CA THR A 36 34.94 14.24 13.11
C THR A 36 33.67 14.27 13.95
N PHE A 37 32.78 13.29 13.78
CA PHE A 37 31.54 13.22 14.56
C PHE A 37 31.82 13.04 16.07
N LEU A 38 32.80 12.21 16.44
CA LEU A 38 33.22 12.10 17.85
C LEU A 38 33.63 13.43 18.45
N GLN A 39 34.47 14.18 17.74
CA GLN A 39 34.94 15.47 18.22
C GLN A 39 33.78 16.45 18.41
N GLN A 40 32.74 16.36 17.56
CA GLN A 40 31.54 17.16 17.68
C GLN A 40 30.70 16.82 18.92
N ILE A 41 30.59 15.54 19.28
CA ILE A 41 29.72 15.08 20.39
C ILE A 41 30.43 14.99 21.74
N GLN A 42 31.77 14.93 21.77
CA GLN A 42 32.54 14.89 23.02
C GLN A 42 32.45 16.18 23.84
N ASN A 43 32.06 17.29 23.21
CA ASN A 43 32.11 18.61 23.83
C ASN A 43 30.74 19.14 24.30
N SER A 44 29.62 18.46 24.01
CA SER A 44 28.28 18.88 24.46
C SER A 44 27.28 17.72 24.43
N PRO A 45 26.47 17.52 25.49
CA PRO A 45 25.39 16.54 25.48
C PRO A 45 24.31 16.97 24.48
N ILE A 46 23.90 16.06 23.60
CA ILE A 46 22.87 16.31 22.60
C ILE A 46 21.49 16.26 23.27
N SER A 47 20.76 17.35 23.17
CA SER A 47 19.46 17.55 23.83
C SER A 47 18.25 17.34 22.91
N SER A 48 18.46 17.38 21.59
CA SER A 48 17.39 17.27 20.58
C SER A 48 17.85 16.61 19.28
N LEU A 49 16.88 16.15 18.48
CA LEU A 49 17.15 15.59 17.14
C LEU A 49 17.67 16.64 16.16
N SER A 50 17.24 17.91 16.28
CA SER A 50 17.77 19.02 15.48
C SER A 50 19.24 19.28 15.76
N GLU A 51 19.63 19.27 17.05
CA GLU A 51 21.04 19.41 17.42
C GLU A 51 21.90 18.25 16.88
N LEU A 52 21.38 17.01 16.96
CA LEU A 52 22.04 15.85 16.36
C LEU A 52 22.20 16.02 14.84
N ALA A 53 21.16 16.48 14.14
CA ALA A 53 21.18 16.72 12.69
C ALA A 53 22.27 17.73 12.29
N GLU A 54 22.45 18.81 13.05
CA GLU A 54 23.50 19.81 12.82
C GLU A 54 24.90 19.23 13.01
N LYS A 55 25.12 18.40 14.03
CA LYS A 55 26.42 17.72 14.21
C LYS A 55 26.71 16.72 13.09
N ILE A 56 25.68 16.04 12.58
CA ILE A 56 25.78 15.13 11.44
C ILE A 56 26.11 15.92 10.16
N GLU A 57 25.47 17.06 9.92
CA GLU A 57 25.72 17.93 8.74
C GLU A 57 27.21 18.24 8.60
N VAL A 58 27.85 18.70 9.68
CA VAL A 58 29.29 19.03 9.70
C VAL A 58 30.16 17.79 9.43
N SER A 59 29.72 16.63 9.89
CA SER A 59 30.50 15.39 9.79
C SER A 59 30.38 14.73 8.40
N LEU A 60 29.22 14.85 7.74
CA LEU A 60 28.98 14.26 6.41
C LEU A 60 29.81 14.94 5.31
N ALA A 61 30.08 16.25 5.44
CA ALA A 61 30.91 17.04 4.53
C ALA A 61 30.60 16.79 3.03
N ILE A 62 29.32 16.93 2.65
CA ILE A 62 28.86 16.65 1.29
C ILE A 62 29.43 17.67 0.30
N GLU A 63 30.11 17.18 -0.72
CA GLU A 63 30.65 18.00 -1.81
C GLU A 63 29.53 18.79 -2.51
N PRO A 64 29.78 20.04 -2.95
CA PRO A 64 28.77 20.89 -3.60
C PRO A 64 28.03 20.19 -4.76
N ASP A 65 28.76 19.46 -5.61
CA ASP A 65 28.20 18.77 -6.77
C ASP A 65 27.24 17.63 -6.40
N ASN A 66 27.35 17.11 -5.17
CA ASN A 66 26.55 16.00 -4.66
C ASN A 66 25.33 16.44 -3.85
N LYS A 67 25.22 17.73 -3.48
CA LYS A 67 24.16 18.25 -2.60
C LYS A 67 22.74 18.03 -3.15
N LEU A 68 22.57 17.92 -4.46
CA LEU A 68 21.26 17.71 -5.09
C LEU A 68 21.04 16.28 -5.58
N ASN A 69 21.93 15.33 -5.24
CA ASN A 69 21.83 13.95 -5.72
C ASN A 69 20.53 13.26 -5.28
N PHE A 70 20.02 13.58 -4.09
CA PHE A 70 18.74 13.05 -3.61
C PHE A 70 17.53 13.52 -4.45
N LEU A 71 17.67 14.63 -5.20
CA LEU A 71 16.68 15.18 -6.13
C LEU A 71 16.89 14.71 -7.58
N LYS A 72 17.98 14.01 -7.86
CA LYS A 72 18.44 13.75 -9.23
C LYS A 72 17.34 13.09 -10.07
N ASN A 73 17.03 13.73 -11.20
CA ASN A 73 16.00 13.28 -12.15
C ASN A 73 14.59 13.08 -11.55
N PHE A 74 14.28 13.65 -10.37
CA PHE A 74 12.94 13.53 -9.79
C PHE A 74 11.84 13.99 -10.76
N ASP A 75 12.05 15.15 -11.39
CA ASP A 75 11.08 15.72 -12.34
C ASP A 75 11.09 15.05 -13.72
N LYS A 76 12.05 14.16 -14.00
CA LYS A 76 12.18 13.46 -15.30
C LYS A 76 11.39 12.15 -15.31
N TYR A 77 10.09 12.22 -15.04
CA TYR A 77 9.16 11.07 -15.06
C TYR A 77 8.82 10.57 -16.48
N SER A 78 9.38 11.17 -17.54
CA SER A 78 9.17 10.75 -18.94
C SER A 78 9.90 9.45 -19.30
N VAL A 79 10.90 9.04 -18.52
CA VAL A 79 11.66 7.79 -18.68
C VAL A 79 10.79 6.55 -18.48
N THR A 80 11.27 5.37 -18.88
CA THR A 80 10.58 4.08 -18.68
C THR A 80 10.41 3.74 -17.20
N VAL A 81 9.50 2.81 -16.90
CA VAL A 81 9.25 2.36 -15.51
C VAL A 81 10.54 1.80 -14.88
N LEU A 82 11.34 1.04 -15.64
CA LEU A 82 12.60 0.47 -15.18
C LEU A 82 13.67 1.54 -14.95
N GLU A 83 13.81 2.49 -15.89
CA GLU A 83 14.76 3.61 -15.73
C GLU A 83 14.40 4.48 -14.51
N TYR A 84 13.11 4.70 -14.24
CA TYR A 84 12.69 5.44 -13.06
C TYR A 84 13.00 4.69 -11.75
N GLU A 85 12.87 3.37 -11.73
CA GLU A 85 13.28 2.54 -10.59
C GLU A 85 14.79 2.63 -10.33
N GLU A 86 15.60 2.64 -11.37
CA GLU A 86 17.05 2.85 -11.25
C GLU A 86 17.39 4.24 -10.70
N ASP A 87 16.73 5.28 -11.20
CA ASP A 87 16.93 6.64 -10.70
C ASP A 87 16.44 6.81 -9.25
N MET A 88 15.39 6.09 -8.84
CA MET A 88 14.99 6.02 -7.44
C MET A 88 16.07 5.36 -6.57
N LYS A 89 16.63 4.23 -7.00
CA LYS A 89 17.74 3.57 -6.28
C LYS A 89 18.94 4.50 -6.10
N LYS A 90 19.36 5.18 -7.17
CA LYS A 90 20.47 6.15 -7.12
C LYS A 90 20.21 7.31 -6.17
N ARG A 91 18.96 7.79 -6.07
CA ARG A 91 18.58 8.85 -5.12
C ARG A 91 18.66 8.37 -3.68
N LEU A 92 18.21 7.15 -3.40
CA LEU A 92 18.25 6.57 -2.05
C LEU A 92 19.68 6.21 -1.63
N SER A 93 20.57 5.90 -2.56
CA SER A 93 21.98 5.59 -2.28
C SER A 93 22.88 6.83 -2.18
N CYS A 94 22.34 8.05 -2.17
CA CYS A 94 23.16 9.27 -2.26
C CYS A 94 24.07 9.54 -1.05
N PHE A 95 23.87 8.81 0.06
CA PHE A 95 24.70 8.89 1.27
C PHE A 95 25.34 7.54 1.63
N GLU A 96 25.27 6.53 0.75
CA GLU A 96 25.75 5.17 1.03
C GLU A 96 27.26 5.14 1.35
N ASP A 97 28.05 6.00 0.70
CA ASP A 97 29.48 6.16 0.96
C ASP A 97 29.80 6.81 2.32
N LYS A 98 28.78 7.37 2.98
CA LYS A 98 28.87 8.00 4.31
C LYS A 98 28.39 7.09 5.44
N GLU A 99 27.89 5.90 5.12
CA GLU A 99 27.38 4.90 6.07
C GLU A 99 28.50 4.08 6.74
N ASP A 100 29.45 4.75 7.40
CA ASP A 100 30.42 4.03 8.25
C ASP A 100 29.71 3.37 9.44
N LEU A 101 29.94 2.07 9.64
CA LEU A 101 29.39 1.27 10.73
C LEU A 101 29.62 1.90 12.11
N LEU A 102 30.81 2.49 12.36
CA LEU A 102 31.10 3.14 13.64
C LEU A 102 30.33 4.46 13.81
N PHE A 103 30.22 5.23 12.74
CA PHE A 103 29.43 6.47 12.70
C PHE A 103 27.95 6.18 12.93
N LEU A 104 27.39 5.23 12.16
CA LEU A 104 26.02 4.78 12.33
C LEU A 104 25.77 4.25 13.73
N LYS A 105 26.65 3.39 14.27
CA LYS A 105 26.50 2.87 15.64
C LYS A 105 26.35 3.99 16.66
N ARG A 106 27.17 5.04 16.58
CA ARG A 106 27.09 6.18 17.50
C ARG A 106 25.80 6.99 17.37
N ILE A 107 25.40 7.31 16.14
CA ILE A 107 24.11 7.97 15.89
C ILE A 107 22.99 7.15 16.54
N ASN A 108 23.05 5.83 16.38
CA ASN A 108 22.05 4.92 16.91
C ASN A 108 22.06 4.82 18.44
N ASP A 109 23.22 4.83 19.07
CA ASP A 109 23.34 4.87 20.53
C ASP A 109 22.73 6.16 21.10
N ILE A 110 22.91 7.28 20.41
CA ILE A 110 22.29 8.58 20.76
C ILE A 110 20.78 8.54 20.55
N ILE A 111 20.32 8.05 19.40
CA ILE A 111 18.89 7.89 19.07
C ILE A 111 18.18 7.03 20.12
N ALA A 112 18.82 5.96 20.60
CA ALA A 112 18.26 5.05 21.59
C ALA A 112 18.06 5.70 22.98
N ALA A 113 18.69 6.84 23.24
CA ALA A 113 18.50 7.60 24.48
C ALA A 113 17.27 8.53 24.46
N PHE A 114 16.61 8.71 23.31
CA PHE A 114 15.38 9.50 23.22
C PHE A 114 14.15 8.64 23.54
N ASP A 115 13.36 9.08 24.54
CA ASP A 115 12.13 8.38 24.94
C ASP A 115 11.00 8.50 23.91
N THR A 116 10.93 9.63 23.18
CA THR A 116 9.89 9.92 22.20
C THR A 116 10.45 10.65 20.97
N PHE A 117 9.94 10.29 19.79
CA PHE A 117 10.27 10.95 18.53
C PHE A 117 9.13 11.89 18.13
N ASP A 118 9.32 13.20 18.31
CA ASP A 118 8.57 14.19 17.54
C ASP A 118 9.41 14.59 16.32
N LEU A 119 9.09 13.99 15.17
CA LEU A 119 9.82 14.22 13.92
C LEU A 119 9.40 15.50 13.21
N ARG A 120 8.28 16.13 13.60
CA ARG A 120 7.73 17.25 12.84
C ARG A 120 8.63 18.49 12.85
N PRO A 121 9.18 18.94 14.00
CA PRO A 121 10.10 20.07 14.03
C PRO A 121 11.33 19.84 13.16
N LEU A 122 11.91 18.64 13.21
CA LEU A 122 13.06 18.27 12.40
C LEU A 122 12.72 18.27 10.90
N LEU A 123 11.56 17.71 10.52
CA LEU A 123 11.10 17.70 9.13
C LEU A 123 10.89 19.12 8.59
N ASP A 124 10.23 19.99 9.36
CA ASP A 124 9.97 21.36 8.94
C ASP A 124 11.30 22.14 8.76
N GLN A 125 12.27 21.95 9.66
CA GLN A 125 13.62 22.54 9.55
C GLN A 125 14.36 22.04 8.30
N ILE A 126 14.27 20.74 7.98
CA ILE A 126 14.90 20.14 6.79
C ILE A 126 14.26 20.71 5.51
N ILE A 127 12.93 20.79 5.47
CA ILE A 127 12.20 21.34 4.33
C ILE A 127 12.60 22.80 4.10
N GLU A 128 12.71 23.60 5.16
CA GLU A 128 13.14 24.99 5.04
C GLU A 128 14.58 25.09 4.52
N SER A 129 15.51 24.34 5.12
CA SER A 129 16.95 24.43 4.84
C SER A 129 17.31 23.91 3.45
N LEU A 130 16.72 22.80 3.00
CA LEU A 130 17.03 22.19 1.70
C LEU A 130 16.43 22.96 0.51
N ASN A 131 15.46 23.84 0.75
CA ASN A 131 14.86 24.68 -0.30
C ASN A 131 15.54 26.05 -0.45
N GLN A 132 16.60 26.34 0.31
CA GLN A 132 17.39 27.55 0.17
C GLN A 132 18.31 27.48 -1.07
N PRO A 133 18.75 28.63 -1.62
CA PRO A 133 19.68 28.67 -2.76
C PRO A 133 21.00 27.92 -2.51
N GLU A 134 21.49 27.98 -1.28
CA GLU A 134 22.62 27.18 -0.80
C GLU A 134 22.07 26.12 0.16
N PRO A 135 21.67 24.94 -0.33
CA PRO A 135 20.96 23.99 0.50
C PRO A 135 21.86 23.44 1.61
N THR A 136 21.29 23.42 2.82
CA THR A 136 21.80 22.80 4.03
C THR A 136 20.71 21.88 4.63
N GLY A 137 21.07 21.01 5.58
CA GLY A 137 20.12 20.13 6.26
C GLY A 137 20.11 18.69 5.74
N HIS A 138 21.14 18.31 4.98
CA HIS A 138 21.39 16.94 4.55
C HIS A 138 21.64 15.99 5.72
N GLY A 139 22.25 16.47 6.80
CA GLY A 139 22.45 15.73 8.04
C GLY A 139 21.12 15.41 8.73
N GLY A 140 20.15 16.32 8.66
CA GLY A 140 18.78 16.06 9.11
C GLY A 140 18.08 15.05 8.21
N LEU A 141 18.22 15.18 6.89
CA LEU A 141 17.66 14.22 5.93
C LEU A 141 18.22 12.80 6.17
N PHE A 142 19.54 12.70 6.31
CA PHE A 142 20.25 11.44 6.62
C PHE A 142 19.79 10.86 7.96
N LEU A 143 19.70 11.68 9.01
CA LEU A 143 19.19 11.28 10.32
C LEU A 143 17.75 10.74 10.24
N LEU A 144 16.86 11.43 9.54
CA LEU A 144 15.49 10.96 9.33
C LEU A 144 15.47 9.63 8.57
N GLY A 145 16.30 9.47 7.54
CA GLY A 145 16.46 8.20 6.81
C GLY A 145 16.82 7.05 7.74
N ILE A 146 17.78 7.24 8.64
CA ILE A 146 18.18 6.24 9.65
C ILE A 146 17.02 5.92 10.61
N ILE A 147 16.34 6.94 11.12
CA ILE A 147 15.23 6.77 12.08
C ILE A 147 14.10 5.97 11.43
N VAL A 148 13.62 6.38 10.26
CA VAL A 148 12.45 5.75 9.62
C VAL A 148 12.75 4.37 9.04
N ALA A 149 14.01 4.07 8.68
CA ALA A 149 14.41 2.72 8.34
C ALA A 149 14.28 1.76 9.53
N ARG A 150 14.44 2.25 10.77
CA ARG A 150 14.31 1.44 12.00
C ARG A 150 12.90 1.46 12.58
N ARG A 151 12.21 2.58 12.43
CA ARG A 151 10.86 2.83 12.94
C ARG A 151 9.94 3.32 11.81
N PRO A 152 9.60 2.45 10.83
CA PRO A 152 8.71 2.83 9.75
C PRO A 152 7.30 3.22 10.22
N ASP A 153 6.91 2.82 11.43
CA ASP A 153 5.67 3.22 12.09
C ASP A 153 5.54 4.73 12.31
N LEU A 154 6.66 5.46 12.34
CA LEU A 154 6.66 6.92 12.46
C LEU A 154 6.19 7.62 11.18
N ILE A 155 6.15 6.90 10.05
CA ILE A 155 5.59 7.41 8.79
C ILE A 155 4.07 7.38 8.87
N THR A 156 3.47 8.55 9.12
CA THR A 156 2.02 8.70 9.27
C THR A 156 1.49 9.84 8.39
N PRO A 157 0.19 9.81 8.01
CA PRO A 157 -0.48 10.93 7.36
C PRO A 157 -0.34 12.23 8.15
N LYS A 158 -0.41 12.18 9.48
CA LYS A 158 -0.23 13.36 10.33
C LYS A 158 1.14 14.02 10.11
N LEU A 159 2.19 13.22 9.93
CA LEU A 159 3.54 13.73 9.71
C LEU A 159 3.73 14.24 8.27
N LEU A 160 3.24 13.49 7.27
CA LEU A 160 3.65 13.67 5.86
C LEU A 160 2.53 14.12 4.90
N SER A 161 1.31 14.37 5.38
CA SER A 161 0.25 14.97 4.54
C SER A 161 0.41 16.49 4.48
N PHE A 162 0.54 17.01 3.26
CA PHE A 162 0.64 18.44 2.96
C PHE A 162 -0.47 18.85 1.98
N SER A 163 -0.79 20.14 1.92
CA SER A 163 -1.65 20.69 0.86
C SER A 163 -1.00 20.46 -0.51
N HIS A 164 -1.80 20.38 -1.58
CA HIS A 164 -1.30 20.12 -2.94
C HIS A 164 -0.15 21.06 -3.35
N THR A 165 -0.32 22.37 -3.11
CA THR A 165 0.70 23.39 -3.42
C THR A 165 2.01 23.18 -2.65
N ASN A 166 1.95 22.66 -1.43
CA ASN A 166 3.14 22.40 -0.63
C ASN A 166 3.74 21.03 -0.99
N MET A 167 2.91 20.01 -1.19
CA MET A 167 3.32 18.66 -1.54
C MET A 167 4.21 18.65 -2.79
N THR A 168 3.83 19.38 -3.83
CA THR A 168 4.66 19.48 -5.06
C THR A 168 6.06 20.03 -4.82
N LYS A 169 6.25 20.89 -3.81
CA LYS A 169 7.57 21.45 -3.44
C LYS A 169 8.37 20.49 -2.55
N VAL A 170 7.71 19.87 -1.56
CA VAL A 170 8.38 19.04 -0.55
C VAL A 170 8.52 17.57 -0.96
N ALA A 171 7.79 17.15 -2.00
CA ALA A 171 7.70 15.75 -2.43
C ALA A 171 9.06 15.06 -2.62
N PRO A 172 10.11 15.69 -3.17
CA PRO A 172 11.39 15.00 -3.30
C PRO A 172 11.98 14.57 -1.95
N ILE A 173 11.87 15.42 -0.92
CA ILE A 173 12.31 15.14 0.45
C ILE A 173 11.44 14.03 1.05
N ILE A 174 10.11 14.17 0.95
CA ILE A 174 9.14 13.23 1.51
C ILE A 174 9.27 11.84 0.86
N CYS A 175 9.37 11.78 -0.46
CA CYS A 175 9.57 10.54 -1.21
C CYS A 175 10.90 9.88 -0.89
N TRP A 176 11.96 10.66 -0.63
CA TRP A 176 13.25 10.12 -0.21
C TRP A 176 13.16 9.45 1.18
N ILE A 177 12.57 10.14 2.16
CA ILE A 177 12.34 9.60 3.52
C ILE A 177 11.53 8.30 3.46
N ILE A 178 10.43 8.30 2.70
CA ILE A 178 9.58 7.11 2.52
C ILE A 178 10.33 6.00 1.77
N GLY A 179 11.19 6.33 0.81
CA GLY A 179 12.02 5.37 0.10
C GLY A 179 12.95 4.59 1.03
N HIS A 180 13.55 5.25 2.03
CA HIS A 180 14.34 4.57 3.06
C HIS A 180 13.49 3.67 3.95
N ALA A 181 12.30 4.14 4.39
CA ALA A 181 11.39 3.32 5.17
C ALA A 181 10.97 2.06 4.40
N THR A 182 10.54 2.21 3.15
CA THR A 182 10.05 1.10 2.30
C THR A 182 11.14 0.14 1.83
N SER A 183 12.41 0.53 1.87
CA SER A 183 13.53 -0.35 1.53
C SER A 183 14.03 -1.15 2.74
N SER A 184 13.57 -0.84 3.95
CA SER A 184 13.98 -1.52 5.17
C SER A 184 13.26 -2.84 5.38
N LEU A 185 13.98 -3.84 5.91
CA LEU A 185 13.39 -5.13 6.31
C LEU A 185 12.41 -5.01 7.49
N THR A 186 12.49 -3.92 8.26
CA THR A 186 11.64 -3.71 9.45
C THR A 186 10.17 -3.53 9.11
N ILE A 187 9.81 -3.21 7.85
CA ILE A 187 8.41 -2.98 7.47
C ILE A 187 7.57 -4.26 7.40
N GLN A 188 8.19 -5.44 7.34
CA GLN A 188 7.53 -6.72 7.06
C GLN A 188 6.38 -7.05 8.04
N HIS A 189 6.45 -6.56 9.28
CA HIS A 189 5.50 -6.88 10.34
C HIS A 189 4.78 -5.64 10.90
N LEU A 190 4.82 -4.52 10.19
CA LEU A 190 4.26 -3.26 10.65
C LEU A 190 2.72 -3.30 10.71
N ASP A 191 2.13 -2.79 11.80
CA ASP A 191 0.70 -2.53 11.93
C ASP A 191 0.51 -1.15 12.61
N PRO A 192 -0.18 -0.17 11.98
CA PRO A 192 -0.84 -0.21 10.68
C PRO A 192 0.14 -0.42 9.52
N LEU A 193 -0.34 -1.02 8.43
CA LEU A 193 0.50 -1.28 7.26
C LEU A 193 0.97 0.03 6.61
N LEU A 194 2.28 0.18 6.43
CA LEU A 194 2.87 1.35 5.77
C LEU A 194 2.26 1.60 4.38
N SER A 195 2.04 0.55 3.59
CA SER A 195 1.39 0.65 2.28
C SER A 195 0.03 1.36 2.32
N HIS A 196 -0.76 1.20 3.38
CA HIS A 196 -2.04 1.89 3.57
C HIS A 196 -1.84 3.35 3.98
N GLN A 197 -0.90 3.61 4.89
CA GLN A 197 -0.52 4.98 5.26
C GLN A 197 -0.04 5.77 4.03
N LEU A 198 0.74 5.15 3.14
CA LEU A 198 1.20 5.77 1.90
C LEU A 198 0.07 6.06 0.92
N LEU A 199 -0.95 5.19 0.85
CA LEU A 199 -2.15 5.48 0.08
C LEU A 199 -2.89 6.71 0.63
N GLU A 200 -3.06 6.81 1.95
CA GLU A 200 -3.70 7.98 2.58
C GLU A 200 -2.92 9.27 2.31
N ILE A 201 -1.58 9.23 2.35
CA ILE A 201 -0.72 10.37 2.06
C ILE A 201 -0.82 10.80 0.59
N PHE A 202 -0.77 9.86 -0.37
CA PHE A 202 -0.54 10.18 -1.77
C PHE A 202 -1.77 10.05 -2.69
N LEU A 203 -2.88 9.47 -2.24
CA LEU A 203 -4.10 9.37 -3.06
C LEU A 203 -4.56 10.72 -3.65
N PRO A 204 -4.50 11.85 -2.91
CA PRO A 204 -4.82 13.16 -3.49
C PRO A 204 -3.96 13.49 -4.71
N GLU A 205 -2.65 13.26 -4.65
CA GLU A 205 -1.71 13.53 -5.74
C GLU A 205 -1.82 12.52 -6.90
N LEU A 206 -2.18 11.26 -6.60
CA LEU A 206 -2.41 10.25 -7.62
C LEU A 206 -3.67 10.55 -8.44
N LEU A 207 -4.72 11.09 -7.80
CA LEU A 207 -5.99 11.42 -8.43
C LEU A 207 -6.02 12.83 -9.05
N ASN A 208 -5.23 13.78 -8.53
CA ASN A 208 -5.00 15.07 -9.16
C ASN A 208 -4.40 14.84 -10.56
N ARG A 209 -4.80 15.61 -11.58
CA ARG A 209 -4.32 15.52 -12.97
C ARG A 209 -3.51 16.74 -13.42
N GLU A 210 -3.21 17.66 -12.51
CA GLU A 210 -2.33 18.78 -12.80
C GLU A 210 -0.92 18.30 -13.17
N LYS A 211 -0.27 19.04 -14.07
CA LYS A 211 1.08 18.69 -14.55
C LYS A 211 2.12 18.77 -13.42
N SER A 212 1.90 19.66 -12.45
CA SER A 212 2.71 19.84 -11.24
C SER A 212 2.82 18.57 -10.40
N SER A 213 1.76 17.74 -10.33
CA SER A 213 1.78 16.48 -9.57
C SER A 213 2.54 15.35 -10.27
N ASN A 214 2.86 15.46 -11.56
CA ASN A 214 3.22 14.27 -12.35
C ASN A 214 4.40 13.48 -11.80
N ALA A 215 5.48 14.16 -11.40
CA ALA A 215 6.64 13.52 -10.80
C ALA A 215 6.28 12.84 -9.46
N VAL A 216 5.52 13.55 -8.62
CA VAL A 216 5.05 13.05 -7.32
C VAL A 216 4.18 11.80 -7.48
N SER A 217 3.21 11.83 -8.40
CA SER A 217 2.29 10.71 -8.64
C SER A 217 3.05 9.45 -9.08
N VAL A 218 4.03 9.59 -9.97
CA VAL A 218 4.84 8.45 -10.44
C VAL A 218 5.73 7.91 -9.32
N CYS A 219 6.39 8.79 -8.57
CA CYS A 219 7.20 8.39 -7.42
C CYS A 219 6.37 7.66 -6.35
N ALA A 220 5.23 8.24 -5.97
CA ALA A 220 4.32 7.68 -4.99
C ALA A 220 3.82 6.29 -5.41
N ALA A 221 3.47 6.10 -6.69
CA ALA A 221 3.05 4.80 -7.20
C ALA A 221 4.13 3.72 -7.01
N HIS A 222 5.41 4.06 -7.26
CA HIS A 222 6.53 3.14 -7.01
C HIS A 222 6.70 2.84 -5.51
N LEU A 223 6.67 3.86 -4.66
CA LEU A 223 6.84 3.70 -3.21
C LEU A 223 5.73 2.82 -2.60
N ILE A 224 4.47 3.05 -3.00
CA ILE A 224 3.33 2.24 -2.58
C ILE A 224 3.49 0.78 -3.05
N ALA A 225 3.84 0.57 -4.33
CA ALA A 225 4.04 -0.77 -4.86
C ALA A 225 5.17 -1.53 -4.15
N THR A 226 6.29 -0.84 -3.86
CA THR A 226 7.40 -1.39 -3.08
C THR A 226 6.96 -1.74 -1.66
N ALA A 227 6.20 -0.86 -1.00
CA ALA A 227 5.68 -1.13 0.35
C ALA A 227 4.83 -2.41 0.38
N PHE A 228 3.88 -2.57 -0.55
CA PHE A 228 3.07 -3.81 -0.63
C PHE A 228 3.93 -5.06 -0.87
N ALA A 229 4.92 -4.97 -1.76
CA ALA A 229 5.81 -6.09 -2.07
C ALA A 229 6.66 -6.49 -0.86
N GLN A 230 7.24 -5.52 -0.17
CA GLN A 230 8.13 -5.74 0.97
C GLN A 230 7.37 -6.19 2.22
N GLN A 231 6.18 -5.64 2.47
CA GLN A 231 5.34 -6.10 3.59
C GLN A 231 4.77 -7.51 3.34
N ASN A 232 4.71 -7.96 2.09
CA ASN A 232 4.10 -9.25 1.69
C ASN A 232 2.65 -9.43 2.20
N VAL A 233 1.96 -8.35 2.53
CA VAL A 233 0.55 -8.33 2.92
C VAL A 233 -0.25 -7.69 1.78
N MET A 234 -0.76 -8.53 0.87
CA MET A 234 -1.51 -8.08 -0.31
C MET A 234 -2.99 -7.88 0.01
N ARG A 235 -3.28 -6.97 0.95
CA ARG A 235 -4.64 -6.67 1.42
C ARG A 235 -4.91 -5.17 1.34
N ALA A 236 -6.11 -4.78 0.95
CA ALA A 236 -6.53 -3.37 0.89
C ALA A 236 -7.98 -3.22 1.36
N SER A 237 -8.33 -2.06 1.93
CA SER A 237 -9.74 -1.70 2.12
C SER A 237 -10.43 -1.55 0.76
N ALA A 238 -11.75 -1.64 0.71
CA ALA A 238 -12.58 -1.49 -0.47
C ALA A 238 -12.34 -0.09 -1.07
N ALA A 239 -12.28 0.92 -0.20
CA ALA A 239 -11.99 2.29 -0.58
C ALA A 239 -10.63 2.43 -1.30
N HIS A 240 -9.58 1.81 -0.76
CA HIS A 240 -8.25 1.81 -1.38
C HIS A 240 -8.22 0.97 -2.66
N TYR A 241 -8.80 -0.22 -2.65
CA TYR A 241 -8.84 -1.13 -3.79
C TYR A 241 -9.50 -0.47 -5.01
N VAL A 242 -10.68 0.12 -4.84
CA VAL A 242 -11.42 0.76 -5.95
C VAL A 242 -10.67 1.97 -6.50
N ARG A 243 -10.00 2.76 -5.64
CA ARG A 243 -9.17 3.89 -6.08
C ARG A 243 -7.95 3.43 -6.88
N ILE A 244 -7.25 2.38 -6.42
CA ILE A 244 -6.15 1.76 -7.18
C ILE A 244 -6.67 1.21 -8.50
N LEU A 245 -7.81 0.50 -8.48
CA LEU A 245 -8.45 -0.02 -9.69
C LEU A 245 -8.72 1.11 -10.68
N ASN A 246 -9.27 2.25 -10.25
CA ASN A 246 -9.49 3.41 -11.11
C ASN A 246 -8.19 3.92 -11.75
N LEU A 247 -7.11 4.03 -10.96
CA LEU A 247 -5.79 4.41 -11.47
C LEU A 247 -5.26 3.44 -12.53
N THR A 248 -5.62 2.14 -12.47
CA THR A 248 -5.24 1.18 -13.53
C THR A 248 -5.97 1.41 -14.86
N LYS A 249 -7.16 2.02 -14.83
CA LYS A 249 -8.02 2.20 -16.01
C LYS A 249 -7.82 3.55 -16.69
N ILE A 250 -7.26 4.54 -15.99
CA ILE A 250 -6.93 5.85 -16.57
C ILE A 250 -5.62 5.72 -17.38
N THR A 251 -5.65 6.06 -18.67
CA THR A 251 -4.47 5.95 -19.56
C THR A 251 -4.32 7.13 -20.53
N LYS A 252 -4.86 8.31 -20.17
CA LYS A 252 -4.96 9.47 -21.06
C LYS A 252 -3.62 10.17 -21.30
N SER A 253 -2.79 10.30 -20.28
CA SER A 253 -1.48 10.94 -20.34
C SER A 253 -0.31 9.96 -20.19
N THR A 254 0.92 10.42 -20.48
CA THR A 254 2.13 9.64 -20.19
C THR A 254 2.23 9.27 -18.71
N ARG A 255 1.91 10.23 -17.82
CA ARG A 255 1.87 9.97 -16.38
C ARG A 255 0.86 8.88 -16.03
N ASP A 256 -0.37 8.96 -16.56
CA ASP A 256 -1.40 7.96 -16.30
C ASP A 256 -0.98 6.56 -16.76
N LYS A 257 -0.36 6.46 -17.94
CA LYS A 257 0.17 5.19 -18.46
C LYS A 257 1.22 4.59 -17.53
N ARG A 258 2.10 5.41 -16.94
CA ARG A 258 3.11 4.96 -15.97
C ARG A 258 2.48 4.48 -14.67
N VAL A 259 1.64 5.31 -14.06
CA VAL A 259 0.92 4.98 -12.82
C VAL A 259 0.06 3.72 -13.00
N SER A 260 -0.69 3.63 -14.10
CA SER A 260 -1.48 2.46 -14.49
C SER A 260 -0.60 1.21 -14.63
N SER A 261 0.55 1.31 -15.30
CA SER A 261 1.48 0.18 -15.47
C SER A 261 2.01 -0.35 -14.14
N ILE A 262 2.26 0.52 -13.15
CA ILE A 262 2.74 0.12 -11.83
C ILE A 262 1.61 -0.60 -11.07
N PHE A 263 0.44 0.03 -10.97
CA PHE A 263 -0.68 -0.52 -10.18
C PHE A 263 -1.34 -1.75 -10.82
N LYS A 264 -1.26 -1.94 -12.14
CA LYS A 264 -1.71 -3.19 -12.79
C LYS A 264 -1.00 -4.42 -12.24
N ARG A 265 0.29 -4.30 -11.89
CA ARG A 265 1.06 -5.41 -11.30
C ARG A 265 0.62 -5.74 -9.87
N LEU A 266 -0.04 -4.80 -9.20
CA LEU A 266 -0.48 -4.90 -7.82
C LEU A 266 -1.93 -5.37 -7.71
N ILE A 267 -2.84 -4.79 -8.50
CA ILE A 267 -4.30 -4.95 -8.31
C ILE A 267 -4.77 -6.41 -8.34
N ASP A 268 -4.17 -7.25 -9.21
CA ASP A 268 -4.54 -8.66 -9.36
C ASP A 268 -4.12 -9.51 -8.15
N LYS A 269 -3.19 -9.01 -7.33
CA LYS A 269 -2.71 -9.69 -6.11
C LYS A 269 -3.45 -9.23 -4.86
N LEU A 270 -4.11 -8.08 -4.90
CA LEU A 270 -4.77 -7.49 -3.74
C LEU A 270 -6.06 -8.23 -3.41
N THR A 271 -6.24 -8.53 -2.12
CA THR A 271 -7.49 -9.02 -1.55
C THR A 271 -8.19 -7.88 -0.79
N VAL A 272 -9.49 -7.71 -1.02
CA VAL A 272 -10.31 -6.73 -0.28
C VAL A 272 -10.67 -7.29 1.10
N VAL A 273 -10.40 -6.54 2.17
CA VAL A 273 -10.61 -7.01 3.56
C VAL A 273 -12.05 -6.82 4.06
N ASP A 274 -12.63 -5.69 3.70
CA ASP A 274 -13.97 -5.16 4.03
C ASP A 274 -14.89 -5.33 2.82
N MET A 275 -15.01 -6.58 2.35
CA MET A 275 -15.71 -6.91 1.11
C MET A 275 -17.15 -6.38 1.01
N LYS A 276 -17.81 -6.22 2.17
CA LYS A 276 -19.15 -5.66 2.27
C LYS A 276 -19.26 -4.25 1.66
N ASP A 277 -18.21 -3.45 1.78
CA ASP A 277 -18.20 -2.06 1.32
C ASP A 277 -17.78 -1.92 -0.16
N LEU A 278 -17.34 -3.02 -0.81
CA LEU A 278 -16.83 -2.98 -2.17
C LEU A 278 -17.86 -2.48 -3.18
N ALA A 279 -19.10 -2.97 -3.10
CA ALA A 279 -20.16 -2.56 -4.02
C ALA A 279 -20.45 -1.04 -3.90
N HIS A 280 -20.54 -0.54 -2.66
CA HIS A 280 -20.74 0.88 -2.39
C HIS A 280 -19.61 1.73 -3.01
N GLN A 281 -18.34 1.39 -2.72
CA GLN A 281 -17.19 2.12 -3.25
C GLN A 281 -17.14 2.08 -4.79
N MET A 282 -17.52 0.95 -5.40
CA MET A 282 -17.60 0.81 -6.86
C MET A 282 -18.68 1.71 -7.47
N PHE A 283 -19.83 1.88 -6.81
CA PHE A 283 -20.88 2.78 -7.29
C PHE A 283 -20.46 4.24 -7.27
N ASP A 284 -19.70 4.65 -6.26
CA ASP A 284 -19.20 6.03 -6.13
C ASP A 284 -18.20 6.37 -7.24
N ILE A 285 -17.29 5.45 -7.54
CA ILE A 285 -16.19 5.69 -8.48
C ILE A 285 -16.57 5.34 -9.92
N PHE A 286 -17.44 4.36 -10.13
CA PHE A 286 -17.84 3.86 -11.46
C PHE A 286 -19.37 3.79 -11.62
N PRO A 287 -20.10 4.92 -11.46
CA PRO A 287 -21.57 4.93 -11.45
C PRO A 287 -22.21 4.50 -12.78
N ASP A 288 -21.45 4.44 -13.86
CA ASP A 288 -21.90 4.06 -15.20
C ASP A 288 -21.71 2.58 -15.53
N ALA A 289 -21.28 1.76 -14.57
CA ALA A 289 -21.12 0.31 -14.72
C ALA A 289 -20.26 -0.09 -15.95
N PRO A 290 -19.01 0.39 -16.07
CA PRO A 290 -18.15 0.02 -17.17
C PRO A 290 -17.89 -1.49 -17.17
N LYS A 291 -17.69 -2.09 -18.35
CA LYS A 291 -17.56 -3.55 -18.55
C LYS A 291 -16.65 -4.24 -17.52
N PHE A 292 -15.45 -3.71 -17.27
CA PHE A 292 -14.50 -4.32 -16.33
C PHE A 292 -15.04 -4.35 -14.88
N ALA A 293 -15.86 -3.37 -14.50
CA ALA A 293 -16.45 -3.31 -13.17
C ALA A 293 -17.59 -4.32 -13.07
N CYS A 294 -18.38 -4.50 -14.13
CA CYS A 294 -19.39 -5.55 -14.24
C CYS A 294 -18.76 -6.95 -14.16
N GLU A 295 -17.63 -7.17 -14.85
CA GLU A 295 -16.86 -8.41 -14.76
C GLU A 295 -16.41 -8.71 -13.32
N LEU A 296 -15.94 -7.70 -12.58
CA LEU A 296 -15.58 -7.85 -11.16
C LEU A 296 -16.80 -8.19 -10.29
N PHE A 297 -17.95 -7.55 -10.54
CA PHE A 297 -19.21 -7.85 -9.84
C PHE A 297 -19.64 -9.30 -10.07
N ILE A 298 -19.59 -9.78 -11.32
CA ILE A 298 -19.87 -11.17 -11.64
C ILE A 298 -18.89 -12.08 -10.89
N GLN A 299 -17.59 -11.80 -10.96
CA GLN A 299 -16.56 -12.61 -10.31
C GLN A 299 -16.76 -12.73 -8.79
N GLU A 300 -16.99 -11.63 -8.08
CA GLU A 300 -17.17 -11.66 -6.63
C GLU A 300 -18.54 -12.26 -6.24
N ALA A 301 -19.59 -12.03 -7.02
CA ALA A 301 -20.90 -12.67 -6.79
C ALA A 301 -20.91 -14.18 -7.13
N THR A 302 -19.96 -14.69 -7.91
CA THR A 302 -19.92 -16.09 -8.40
C THR A 302 -18.72 -16.91 -7.91
N LYS A 303 -17.87 -16.35 -7.05
CA LYS A 303 -16.67 -17.02 -6.51
C LYS A 303 -17.00 -18.43 -5.99
N LYS A 304 -16.17 -19.43 -6.36
CA LYS A 304 -16.40 -20.87 -6.14
C LYS A 304 -16.96 -21.16 -4.73
N ASN A 305 -18.09 -21.88 -4.67
CA ASN A 305 -18.87 -22.28 -3.48
C ASN A 305 -19.83 -21.22 -2.91
N GLY A 306 -20.74 -20.70 -3.74
CA GLY A 306 -21.92 -19.96 -3.24
C GLY A 306 -21.77 -18.44 -3.20
N GLY A 307 -20.80 -17.89 -3.92
CA GLY A 307 -20.60 -16.44 -4.03
C GLY A 307 -20.00 -15.84 -2.75
N ASN A 308 -19.42 -14.65 -2.88
CA ASN A 308 -18.98 -13.93 -1.71
C ASN A 308 -20.20 -13.32 -0.99
N ALA A 309 -20.78 -14.04 -0.03
CA ALA A 309 -22.01 -13.61 0.65
C ALA A 309 -21.90 -12.19 1.22
N SER A 310 -20.73 -11.84 1.78
CA SER A 310 -20.43 -10.50 2.29
C SER A 310 -20.53 -9.42 1.21
N PHE A 311 -19.98 -9.69 0.01
CA PHE A 311 -20.13 -8.79 -1.14
C PHE A 311 -21.60 -8.62 -1.55
N VAL A 312 -22.34 -9.72 -1.66
CA VAL A 312 -23.75 -9.69 -2.10
C VAL A 312 -24.62 -8.94 -1.08
N ASP A 313 -24.47 -9.22 0.21
CA ASP A 313 -25.23 -8.52 1.26
C ASP A 313 -24.88 -7.02 1.28
N GLY A 314 -23.60 -6.68 1.16
CA GLY A 314 -23.15 -5.30 1.01
C GLY A 314 -23.69 -4.59 -0.24
N TRP A 315 -23.82 -5.31 -1.35
CA TRP A 315 -24.46 -4.80 -2.55
C TRP A 315 -25.95 -4.48 -2.30
N ILE A 316 -26.70 -5.40 -1.68
CA ILE A 316 -28.11 -5.15 -1.35
C ILE A 316 -28.28 -3.96 -0.41
N GLU A 317 -27.41 -3.81 0.59
CA GLU A 317 -27.42 -2.64 1.47
C GLU A 317 -27.11 -1.34 0.71
N ALA A 318 -26.06 -1.34 -0.11
CA ALA A 318 -25.66 -0.19 -0.91
C ALA A 318 -26.71 0.21 -1.96
N HIS A 319 -27.51 -0.75 -2.45
CA HIS A 319 -28.58 -0.54 -3.42
C HIS A 319 -29.56 0.54 -2.96
N SER A 320 -29.91 0.57 -1.68
CA SER A 320 -30.87 1.52 -1.11
C SER A 320 -30.39 2.97 -1.26
N ASN A 321 -29.09 3.20 -1.06
CA ASN A 321 -28.49 4.54 -1.10
C ASN A 321 -27.98 4.92 -2.50
N HIS A 322 -27.69 3.94 -3.36
CA HIS A 322 -27.09 4.15 -4.70
C HIS A 322 -27.95 3.54 -5.82
N LYS A 323 -29.27 3.62 -5.68
CA LYS A 323 -30.25 2.90 -6.52
C LYS A 323 -29.98 3.03 -8.02
N LYS A 324 -29.70 4.24 -8.50
CA LYS A 324 -29.44 4.48 -9.94
C LYS A 324 -28.21 3.72 -10.45
N ALA A 325 -27.07 3.83 -9.75
CA ALA A 325 -25.85 3.13 -10.13
C ALA A 325 -26.03 1.62 -10.00
N SER A 326 -26.58 1.17 -8.85
CA SER A 326 -26.81 -0.25 -8.63
C SER A 326 -27.75 -0.88 -9.67
N MET A 327 -28.78 -0.17 -10.15
CA MET A 327 -29.67 -0.69 -11.18
C MET A 327 -28.98 -0.86 -12.53
N LYS A 328 -28.03 0.02 -12.88
CA LYS A 328 -27.20 -0.16 -14.08
C LYS A 328 -26.37 -1.43 -13.97
N TYR A 329 -25.65 -1.60 -12.86
CA TYR A 329 -24.88 -2.82 -12.61
C TYR A 329 -25.76 -4.07 -12.70
N LEU A 330 -26.88 -4.09 -11.97
CA LEU A 330 -27.80 -5.23 -11.97
C LEU A 330 -28.25 -5.58 -13.38
N THR A 331 -28.63 -4.59 -14.18
CA THR A 331 -29.07 -4.80 -15.58
C THR A 331 -27.98 -5.44 -16.43
N GLU A 332 -26.75 -4.96 -16.31
CA GLU A 332 -25.60 -5.44 -17.08
C GLU A 332 -25.16 -6.86 -16.69
N VAL A 333 -25.24 -7.22 -15.40
CA VAL A 333 -24.70 -8.50 -14.92
C VAL A 333 -25.75 -9.60 -14.75
N LEU A 334 -27.05 -9.28 -14.81
CA LEU A 334 -28.14 -10.16 -14.39
C LEU A 334 -28.06 -11.58 -15.00
N GLY A 335 -27.78 -11.67 -16.30
CA GLY A 335 -27.72 -12.96 -17.01
C GLY A 335 -26.58 -13.88 -16.58
N SER A 336 -25.61 -13.34 -15.84
CA SER A 336 -24.46 -14.08 -15.31
C SER A 336 -24.56 -14.34 -13.80
N LEU A 337 -25.62 -13.85 -13.14
CA LEU A 337 -25.80 -14.02 -11.70
C LEU A 337 -26.55 -15.31 -11.36
N PRO A 338 -26.14 -16.02 -10.29
CA PRO A 338 -26.90 -17.12 -9.74
C PRO A 338 -28.25 -16.67 -9.19
N GLU A 339 -29.26 -17.55 -9.27
CA GLU A 339 -30.63 -17.26 -8.83
C GLU A 339 -30.70 -16.81 -7.36
N TYR A 340 -29.89 -17.39 -6.46
CA TYR A 340 -29.87 -16.99 -5.05
C TYR A 340 -29.40 -15.55 -4.81
N VAL A 341 -28.60 -14.98 -5.72
CA VAL A 341 -28.19 -13.56 -5.68
C VAL A 341 -29.34 -12.69 -6.15
N VAL A 342 -29.94 -13.05 -7.29
CA VAL A 342 -31.05 -12.30 -7.90
C VAL A 342 -32.25 -12.21 -6.96
N ASN A 343 -32.55 -13.30 -6.24
CA ASN A 343 -33.66 -13.37 -5.28
C ASN A 343 -33.52 -12.43 -4.08
N LYS A 344 -32.34 -11.85 -3.82
CA LYS A 344 -32.13 -10.89 -2.72
C LYS A 344 -32.53 -9.46 -3.10
N PHE A 345 -32.69 -9.15 -4.38
CA PHE A 345 -33.09 -7.81 -4.81
C PHE A 345 -34.60 -7.57 -4.62
N PRO A 346 -35.03 -6.33 -4.28
CA PRO A 346 -36.44 -6.01 -4.19
C PRO A 346 -37.18 -6.35 -5.49
N MET A 347 -38.31 -7.06 -5.38
CA MET A 347 -39.10 -7.50 -6.53
C MET A 347 -39.54 -6.32 -7.42
N GLU A 348 -39.89 -5.18 -6.80
CA GLU A 348 -40.26 -3.96 -7.53
C GLU A 348 -39.15 -3.48 -8.48
N ASP A 349 -37.90 -3.66 -8.09
CA ASP A 349 -36.74 -3.22 -8.86
C ASP A 349 -36.42 -4.20 -9.98
N LEU A 350 -36.67 -5.50 -9.78
CA LEU A 350 -36.59 -6.51 -10.85
C LEU A 350 -37.70 -6.31 -11.91
N ILE A 351 -38.93 -5.99 -11.48
CA ILE A 351 -40.07 -5.75 -12.38
C ILE A 351 -39.87 -4.48 -13.23
N LYS A 352 -39.25 -3.44 -12.65
CA LYS A 352 -38.93 -2.18 -13.33
C LYS A 352 -37.71 -2.28 -14.25
N GLY A 353 -36.98 -3.41 -14.24
CA GLY A 353 -35.84 -3.64 -15.11
C GLY A 353 -36.20 -4.04 -16.54
N GLY A 354 -35.18 -4.40 -17.33
CA GLY A 354 -35.36 -4.94 -18.69
C GLY A 354 -36.03 -6.32 -18.72
N ASP A 355 -36.23 -6.88 -19.91
CA ASP A 355 -36.97 -8.14 -20.09
C ASP A 355 -36.37 -9.32 -19.30
N LEU A 356 -35.03 -9.36 -19.20
CA LEU A 356 -34.33 -10.37 -18.41
C LEU A 356 -34.61 -10.24 -16.90
N ALA A 357 -34.74 -9.01 -16.39
CA ALA A 357 -35.08 -8.72 -15.00
C ALA A 357 -36.53 -9.07 -14.69
N LYS A 358 -37.45 -8.84 -15.64
CA LYS A 358 -38.84 -9.25 -15.53
C LYS A 358 -38.99 -10.78 -15.55
N LEU A 359 -38.25 -11.47 -16.40
CA LEU A 359 -38.21 -12.94 -16.41
C LEU A 359 -37.65 -13.50 -15.10
N ALA A 360 -36.59 -12.89 -14.58
CA ALA A 360 -36.07 -13.24 -13.26
C ALA A 360 -37.10 -12.99 -12.15
N ALA A 361 -37.79 -11.84 -12.15
CA ALA A 361 -38.86 -11.52 -11.21
C ALA A 361 -39.99 -12.55 -11.24
N MET A 362 -40.45 -12.94 -12.43
CA MET A 362 -41.47 -13.99 -12.60
C MET A 362 -40.98 -15.33 -12.02
N LYS A 363 -39.72 -15.70 -12.27
CA LYS A 363 -39.12 -16.91 -11.71
C LYS A 363 -39.04 -16.85 -10.19
N VAL A 364 -38.60 -15.74 -9.60
CA VAL A 364 -38.58 -15.53 -8.14
C VAL A 364 -39.98 -15.67 -7.54
N GLN A 365 -40.98 -15.07 -8.20
CA GLN A 365 -42.38 -15.13 -7.77
C GLN A 365 -42.93 -16.56 -7.82
N LEU A 366 -42.61 -17.32 -8.87
CA LEU A 366 -42.95 -18.73 -9.02
C LEU A 366 -42.29 -19.58 -7.94
N THR A 367 -41.00 -19.39 -7.68
CA THR A 367 -40.24 -20.13 -6.64
C THR A 367 -40.80 -19.85 -5.25
N ASN A 368 -41.04 -18.57 -4.91
CA ASN A 368 -41.63 -18.20 -3.61
C ASN A 368 -43.06 -18.70 -3.44
N SER A 369 -43.87 -18.68 -4.51
CA SER A 369 -45.24 -19.21 -4.47
C SER A 369 -45.24 -20.73 -4.32
N SER A 370 -44.33 -21.42 -5.00
CA SER A 370 -44.13 -22.87 -4.88
C SER A 370 -43.70 -23.26 -3.46
N PHE A 371 -42.77 -22.50 -2.86
CA PHE A 371 -42.34 -22.73 -1.48
C PHE A 371 -43.50 -22.54 -0.49
N LYS A 372 -44.29 -21.47 -0.63
CA LYS A 372 -45.49 -21.25 0.18
C LYS A 372 -46.49 -22.40 0.05
N PHE A 373 -46.70 -22.90 -1.16
CA PHE A 373 -47.60 -24.03 -1.41
C PHE A 373 -47.10 -25.32 -0.75
N ILE A 374 -45.80 -25.64 -0.88
CA ILE A 374 -45.17 -26.78 -0.20
C ILE A 374 -45.27 -26.64 1.32
N PHE A 375 -45.00 -25.44 1.86
CA PHE A 375 -45.10 -25.18 3.28
C PHE A 375 -46.52 -25.38 3.82
N ILE A 376 -47.54 -24.92 3.09
CA ILE A 376 -48.94 -25.17 3.41
C ILE A 376 -49.24 -26.68 3.40
N LEU A 377 -48.79 -27.42 2.37
CA LEU A 377 -48.98 -28.87 2.32
C LEU A 377 -48.32 -29.59 3.49
N VAL A 378 -47.12 -29.17 3.89
CA VAL A 378 -46.43 -29.73 5.07
C VAL A 378 -47.21 -29.45 6.35
N ILE A 379 -47.71 -28.21 6.54
CA ILE A 379 -48.56 -27.88 7.69
C ILE A 379 -49.83 -28.75 7.69
N VAL A 380 -50.51 -28.87 6.55
CA VAL A 380 -51.72 -29.71 6.42
C VAL A 380 -51.40 -31.18 6.73
N ALA A 381 -50.26 -31.70 6.26
CA ALA A 381 -49.82 -33.05 6.57
C ALA A 381 -49.49 -33.24 8.06
N ILE A 382 -48.86 -32.26 8.71
CA ILE A 382 -48.60 -32.28 10.16
C ILE A 382 -49.92 -32.26 10.94
N LEU A 383 -50.87 -31.39 10.55
CA LEU A 383 -52.19 -31.31 11.16
C LEU A 383 -52.98 -32.62 10.97
N TYR A 384 -52.94 -33.21 9.78
CA TYR A 384 -53.59 -34.49 9.49
C TYR A 384 -53.00 -35.64 10.30
N THR A 385 -51.66 -35.74 10.37
CA THR A 385 -50.98 -36.80 11.13
C THR A 385 -51.15 -36.65 12.64
N THR A 386 -51.15 -35.43 13.17
CA THR A 386 -51.45 -35.17 14.59
C THR A 386 -52.91 -35.44 14.93
N TRP A 387 -53.84 -35.10 14.04
CA TRP A 387 -55.26 -35.44 14.18
C TRP A 387 -55.47 -36.96 14.19
N ASN A 388 -54.90 -37.68 13.22
CA ASN A 388 -55.03 -39.15 13.18
C ASN A 388 -54.40 -39.84 14.39
N LYS A 389 -53.26 -39.35 14.91
CA LYS A 389 -52.67 -39.86 16.15
C LYS A 389 -53.55 -39.62 17.39
N ARG A 390 -54.40 -38.59 17.41
CA ARG A 390 -55.40 -38.38 18.48
C ARG A 390 -56.65 -39.23 18.32
N MET A 391 -57.03 -39.57 17.08
CA MET A 391 -58.23 -40.35 16.76
C MET A 391 -58.01 -41.87 16.80
N SER A 392 -56.77 -42.35 16.85
CA SER A 392 -56.43 -43.74 17.18
C SER A 392 -55.99 -43.85 18.65
N PRO A 393 -56.93 -43.94 19.62
CA PRO A 393 -56.58 -44.48 20.92
C PRO A 393 -56.21 -45.95 20.74
N THR A 394 -55.25 -46.39 21.55
CA THR A 394 -54.94 -47.81 21.74
C THR A 394 -56.15 -48.55 22.27
#